data_AF-A0A2E2VP75-F1
#
_entry.id   AF-A0A2E2VP75-F1
#
_cell.length_a   1.000
_cell.length_b   1.000
_cell.length_c   1.000
_cell.angle_alpha   90.00
_cell.angle_beta   90.00
_cell.angle_gamma   90.00
#
_symmetry.space_group_name_H-M   'P 1'
#
loop_
_entity.id
_entity.type
_entity.pdbx_description
1 polymer ?
#
loop_
_entity_poly.entity_id
_entity_poly.type
_entity_poly.pdbx_seq_one_letter_code
_entity_poly.pdbx_strand_id
1 'polypeptide(L)'
;MNNRITTILLLVVIALSGCQALPKKSQAQPKKEQPPVNMAQSEAKAEAPEPAVEPPADAVEAINVAPPQPEFPSPPRLSSEESQLKDRVLLLMQKQQWSDALDAVNQLLVSEPKYQAMHINKAIVLRAQGNLKTAISTLENCIKKQCKDPRAANLLGILYREDGQFQQALQAYQMAIAWEPNYATAHKNLAILAELYLFDFTLAKAHLVRFQQLSPLLSPQEQEASQRWLADLDQRLGE
;
A
#
# COMPACT_ATOMS: atom_id res chain seq x y z
N MET A 1 -70.56 -37.55 -12.48
CA MET A 1 -69.75 -37.38 -11.26
C MET A 1 -68.66 -36.38 -11.60
N ASN A 2 -68.98 -35.08 -11.72
CA ASN A 2 -69.05 -34.02 -10.67
C ASN A 2 -67.64 -33.44 -10.41
N ASN A 3 -67.33 -32.15 -10.54
CA ASN A 3 -68.06 -30.87 -10.66
C ASN A 3 -67.15 -29.88 -11.45
N ARG A 4 -67.61 -29.08 -12.41
CA ARG A 4 -68.48 -27.88 -12.37
C ARG A 4 -67.87 -26.62 -11.72
N ILE A 5 -67.67 -25.58 -12.56
CA ILE A 5 -68.04 -24.14 -12.37
C ILE A 5 -67.03 -23.34 -11.48
N THR A 6 -66.51 -22.15 -11.80
CA THR A 6 -67.17 -20.81 -11.79
C THR A 6 -66.19 -19.65 -12.19
N THR A 7 -66.65 -18.66 -12.98
CA THR A 7 -66.42 -17.17 -12.90
C THR A 7 -65.01 -16.56 -13.14
N ILE A 8 -64.72 -15.80 -14.23
CA ILE A 8 -65.05 -14.40 -14.66
C ILE A 8 -64.36 -13.27 -13.84
N LEU A 9 -63.47 -12.50 -14.50
CA LEU A 9 -63.37 -11.00 -14.54
C LEU A 9 -62.19 -10.64 -15.51
N LEU A 10 -62.37 -10.17 -16.75
CA LEU A 10 -62.80 -8.87 -17.31
C LEU A 10 -61.90 -7.65 -16.99
N LEU A 11 -61.36 -7.04 -18.07
CA LEU A 11 -61.03 -5.61 -18.38
C LEU A 11 -59.65 -5.54 -19.09
N VAL A 12 -59.51 -5.44 -20.43
CA VAL A 12 -59.87 -4.40 -21.42
C VAL A 12 -59.12 -3.07 -21.25
N VAL A 13 -58.70 -2.51 -22.41
CA VAL A 13 -58.21 -1.15 -22.76
C VAL A 13 -56.69 -1.10 -23.02
N ILE A 14 -56.20 -1.24 -24.26
CA ILE A 14 -56.22 -0.36 -25.46
C ILE A 14 -55.10 0.71 -25.46
N ALA A 15 -54.29 0.62 -26.53
CA ALA A 15 -53.51 1.65 -27.24
C ALA A 15 -52.33 2.33 -26.53
N LEU A 16 -51.17 2.33 -27.20
CA LEU A 16 -50.70 3.40 -28.10
C LEU A 16 -49.36 2.95 -28.71
N SER A 17 -49.29 2.81 -30.03
CA SER A 17 -48.56 3.74 -30.92
C SER A 17 -47.10 3.99 -30.51
N GLY A 18 -46.17 3.50 -31.32
CA GLY A 18 -44.76 3.84 -31.16
C GLY A 18 -43.88 3.20 -32.23
N CYS A 19 -43.79 3.86 -33.39
CA CYS A 19 -42.86 3.55 -34.47
C CYS A 19 -41.44 3.36 -33.93
N GLN A 20 -40.79 2.25 -34.32
CA GLN A 20 -39.35 2.09 -34.13
C GLN A 20 -38.62 3.06 -35.07
N ALA A 21 -38.16 4.19 -34.51
CA ALA A 21 -37.23 5.08 -35.17
C ALA A 21 -35.82 4.49 -35.09
N LEU A 22 -35.29 4.06 -36.24
CA LEU A 22 -33.87 3.79 -36.44
C LEU A 22 -33.05 5.02 -36.04
N PRO A 23 -31.97 4.91 -35.24
CA PRO A 23 -31.10 6.03 -34.97
C PRO A 23 -30.38 6.46 -36.26
N LYS A 24 -30.57 7.73 -36.63
CA LYS A 24 -29.89 8.40 -37.75
C LYS A 24 -28.37 8.26 -37.59
N LYS A 25 -27.69 7.86 -38.67
CA LYS A 25 -26.24 8.02 -38.83
C LYS A 25 -25.91 9.49 -38.57
N SER A 26 -25.26 9.75 -37.44
CA SER A 26 -24.67 11.06 -37.15
C SER A 26 -23.55 11.30 -38.16
N GLN A 27 -23.72 12.32 -39.00
CA GLN A 27 -22.68 12.82 -39.87
C GLN A 27 -21.55 13.35 -38.97
N ALA A 28 -20.43 12.62 -38.95
CA ALA A 28 -19.21 13.09 -38.31
C ALA A 28 -18.76 14.37 -39.04
N GLN A 29 -18.82 15.49 -38.34
CA GLN A 29 -18.14 16.71 -38.76
C GLN A 29 -16.62 16.44 -38.81
N PRO A 30 -15.88 17.01 -39.78
CA PRO A 30 -14.44 16.82 -39.84
C PRO A 30 -13.82 17.42 -38.58
N LYS A 31 -13.14 16.59 -37.78
CA LYS A 31 -12.29 17.06 -36.69
C LYS A 31 -11.26 18.01 -37.32
N LYS A 32 -11.30 19.29 -36.92
CA LYS A 32 -10.18 20.21 -37.15
C LYS A 32 -8.96 19.59 -36.46
N GLU A 33 -7.96 19.21 -37.24
CA GLU A 33 -6.65 18.84 -36.73
C GLU A 33 -6.13 20.00 -35.86
N GLN A 34 -5.86 19.71 -34.60
CA GLN A 34 -5.13 20.65 -33.75
C GLN A 34 -3.67 20.64 -34.22
N PRO A 35 -3.04 21.82 -34.39
CA PRO A 35 -1.61 21.88 -34.67
C PRO A 35 -0.82 21.31 -33.48
N PRO A 36 0.41 20.81 -33.71
CA PRO A 36 1.20 20.15 -32.68
C PRO A 36 1.33 21.05 -31.45
N VAL A 37 1.03 20.48 -30.27
CA VAL A 37 1.23 21.15 -28.99
C VAL A 37 2.72 21.41 -28.84
N ASN A 38 3.10 22.67 -29.06
CA ASN A 38 4.43 23.19 -28.82
C ASN A 38 4.74 23.06 -27.33
N MET A 39 5.75 22.25 -27.00
CA MET A 39 6.36 22.19 -25.67
C MET A 39 7.15 23.49 -25.44
N ALA A 40 6.42 24.55 -25.09
CA ALA A 40 6.99 25.79 -24.58
C ALA A 40 6.75 25.84 -23.07
N GLN A 41 7.85 26.01 -22.35
CA GLN A 41 7.98 25.97 -20.90
C GLN A 41 7.08 27.03 -20.23
N SER A 42 6.23 26.57 -19.31
CA SER A 42 5.62 27.41 -18.29
C SER A 42 6.56 27.43 -17.09
N GLU A 43 7.29 28.53 -16.92
CA GLU A 43 8.09 28.82 -15.72
C GLU A 43 7.14 29.05 -14.53
N ALA A 44 6.65 27.96 -13.94
CA ALA A 44 6.24 27.98 -12.55
C ALA A 44 7.52 27.90 -11.72
N LYS A 45 7.76 28.95 -10.92
CA LYS A 45 8.86 29.01 -9.96
C LYS A 45 8.63 27.96 -8.87
N ALA A 46 8.97 26.72 -9.18
CA ALA A 46 9.01 25.61 -8.26
C ALA A 46 10.19 25.85 -7.31
N GLU A 47 9.89 26.06 -6.05
CA GLU A 47 10.87 25.94 -4.99
C GLU A 47 11.46 24.53 -5.07
N ALA A 48 12.78 24.45 -5.21
CA ALA A 48 13.47 23.21 -5.53
C ALA A 48 13.13 22.13 -4.48
N PRO A 49 12.75 20.91 -4.90
CA PRO A 49 12.72 19.80 -3.96
C PRO A 49 14.13 19.66 -3.37
N GLU A 50 14.21 19.60 -2.03
CA GLU A 50 15.45 19.22 -1.35
C GLU A 50 16.02 17.96 -2.02
N PRO A 51 17.34 17.88 -2.23
CA PRO A 51 17.94 16.79 -2.99
C PRO A 51 17.52 15.46 -2.36
N ALA A 52 16.91 14.61 -3.20
CA ALA A 52 16.73 13.21 -2.86
C ALA A 52 18.11 12.67 -2.46
N VAL A 53 18.22 12.15 -1.24
CA VAL A 53 19.41 11.42 -0.82
C VAL A 53 19.45 10.18 -1.71
N GLU A 54 20.25 10.22 -2.77
CA GLU A 54 20.47 9.09 -3.66
C GLU A 54 21.01 7.92 -2.81
N PRO A 55 20.36 6.74 -2.84
CA PRO A 55 20.95 5.57 -2.23
C PRO A 55 22.25 5.22 -2.99
N PRO A 56 23.31 4.79 -2.30
CA PRO A 56 24.60 4.50 -2.93
C PRO A 56 24.46 3.41 -4.01
N ALA A 57 25.20 3.60 -5.11
CA ALA A 57 25.11 2.84 -6.35
C ALA A 57 25.50 1.34 -6.27
N ASP A 58 25.93 0.84 -5.10
CA ASP A 58 26.42 -0.53 -4.90
C ASP A 58 25.58 -1.29 -3.86
N ALA A 59 24.26 -1.36 -4.08
CA ALA A 59 23.29 -1.93 -3.14
C ALA A 59 23.48 -3.43 -2.82
N VAL A 60 24.29 -4.16 -3.60
CA VAL A 60 24.52 -5.60 -3.42
C VAL A 60 25.61 -5.89 -2.37
N GLU A 61 26.64 -5.04 -2.29
CA GLU A 61 27.81 -5.28 -1.42
C GLU A 61 27.55 -4.84 0.04
N ALA A 62 26.63 -3.89 0.26
CA ALA A 62 26.27 -3.35 1.57
C ALA A 62 25.35 -4.27 2.42
N ILE A 63 24.87 -5.40 1.89
CA ILE A 63 23.93 -6.30 2.58
C ILE A 63 24.62 -7.08 3.73
N ASN A 64 25.96 -7.17 3.72
CA ASN A 64 26.73 -8.09 4.56
C ASN A 64 27.39 -7.46 5.81
N VAL A 65 27.30 -6.15 6.02
CA VAL A 65 27.86 -5.49 7.23
C VAL A 65 26.77 -4.66 7.89
N ALA A 66 26.42 -4.99 9.14
CA ALA A 66 25.42 -4.25 9.89
C ALA A 66 26.03 -2.93 10.42
N PRO A 67 25.61 -1.75 9.94
CA PRO A 67 25.95 -0.48 10.59
C PRO A 67 25.40 -0.45 12.03
N PRO A 68 25.94 0.43 12.91
CA PRO A 68 25.40 0.62 14.25
C PRO A 68 23.90 0.89 14.16
N GLN A 69 23.12 0.13 14.94
CA GLN A 69 21.66 0.22 14.90
C GLN A 69 21.26 1.65 15.30
N PRO A 70 20.44 2.34 14.48
CA PRO A 70 19.96 3.65 14.84
C PRO A 70 19.12 3.57 16.10
N GLU A 71 19.34 4.47 17.06
CA GLU A 71 18.49 4.54 18.24
C GLU A 71 17.05 4.91 17.84
N PHE A 72 16.11 4.04 18.20
CA PHE A 72 14.68 4.27 18.02
C PHE A 72 14.11 4.98 19.25
N PRO A 73 13.23 5.96 19.07
CA PRO A 73 12.63 6.66 20.20
C PRO A 73 11.77 5.69 21.01
N SER A 74 11.98 5.68 22.32
CA SER A 74 11.15 4.93 23.25
C SER A 74 9.67 5.37 23.11
N PRO A 75 8.71 4.44 23.21
CA PRO A 75 7.30 4.80 23.25
C PRO A 75 7.03 5.84 24.35
N PRO A 76 6.10 6.78 24.14
CA PRO A 76 5.71 7.72 25.18
C PRO A 76 5.14 6.99 26.40
N ARG A 77 5.32 7.58 27.59
CA ARG A 77 4.68 7.08 28.80
C ARG A 77 3.23 7.53 28.82
N LEU A 78 2.31 6.59 28.61
CA LEU A 78 0.88 6.85 28.57
C LEU A 78 0.28 6.99 29.98
N SER A 79 -0.67 7.89 30.13
CA SER A 79 -1.61 7.90 31.24
C SER A 79 -2.51 6.65 31.23
N SER A 80 -3.24 6.42 32.32
CA SER A 80 -4.21 5.32 32.39
C SER A 80 -5.29 5.43 31.32
N GLU A 81 -5.77 6.64 31.04
CA GLU A 81 -6.77 6.91 30.00
C GLU A 81 -6.21 6.63 28.60
N GLU A 82 -5.00 7.11 28.30
CA GLU A 82 -4.34 6.85 27.01
C GLU A 82 -4.02 5.38 26.80
N SER A 83 -3.64 4.66 27.86
CA SER A 83 -3.44 3.21 27.78
C SER A 83 -4.74 2.48 27.47
N GLN A 84 -5.85 2.86 28.12
CA GLN A 84 -7.18 2.29 27.80
C GLN A 84 -7.58 2.60 26.36
N LEU A 85 -7.32 3.81 25.89
CA LEU A 85 -7.61 4.21 24.51
C LEU A 85 -6.76 3.44 23.51
N LYS A 86 -5.46 3.24 23.78
CA LYS A 86 -4.58 2.37 22.99
C LYS A 86 -5.12 0.94 22.92
N ASP A 87 -5.51 0.36 24.05
CA ASP A 87 -6.04 -1.01 24.09
C ASP A 87 -7.37 -1.10 23.31
N ARG A 88 -8.22 -0.07 23.40
CA ARG A 88 -9.43 0.05 22.60
C ARG A 88 -9.14 0.11 21.10
N VAL A 89 -8.14 0.90 20.66
CA VAL A 89 -7.70 0.94 19.25
C VAL A 89 -7.38 -0.46 18.76
N LEU A 90 -6.55 -1.20 19.50
CA LEU A 90 -6.12 -2.55 19.10
C LEU A 90 -7.31 -3.53 19.04
N LEU A 91 -8.24 -3.45 20.00
CA LEU A 91 -9.44 -4.29 20.00
C LEU A 91 -10.36 -3.99 18.81
N LEU A 92 -10.57 -2.71 18.48
CA LEU A 92 -11.40 -2.30 17.35
C LEU A 92 -10.79 -2.74 16.02
N MET A 93 -9.46 -2.62 15.87
CA MET A 93 -8.73 -3.14 14.71
C MET A 93 -8.87 -4.67 14.59
N GLN A 94 -8.74 -5.40 15.70
CA GLN A 94 -8.93 -6.85 15.71
C GLN A 94 -10.35 -7.26 15.27
N LYS A 95 -11.36 -6.51 15.70
CA LYS A 95 -12.76 -6.70 15.31
C LYS A 95 -13.11 -6.12 13.93
N GLN A 96 -12.13 -5.52 13.24
CA GLN A 96 -12.32 -4.87 11.94
C GLN A 96 -13.35 -3.73 11.96
N GLN A 97 -13.56 -3.11 13.12
CA GLN A 97 -14.42 -1.95 13.29
C GLN A 97 -13.65 -0.69 12.90
N TRP A 98 -13.36 -0.55 11.60
CA TRP A 98 -12.37 0.40 11.10
C TRP A 98 -12.73 1.87 11.35
N SER A 99 -14.01 2.24 11.27
CA SER A 99 -14.43 3.62 11.56
C SER A 99 -14.16 4.00 13.02
N ASP A 100 -14.64 3.17 13.95
CA ASP A 100 -14.43 3.38 15.38
C ASP A 100 -12.93 3.35 15.74
N ALA A 101 -12.16 2.48 15.08
CA ALA A 101 -10.71 2.41 15.26
C ALA A 101 -10.03 3.71 14.82
N LEU A 102 -10.44 4.29 13.70
CA LEU A 102 -9.89 5.55 13.20
C LEU A 102 -10.18 6.70 14.18
N ASP A 103 -11.40 6.76 14.71
CA ASP A 103 -11.79 7.77 15.69
C ASP A 103 -10.97 7.63 16.98
N ALA A 104 -10.83 6.40 17.50
CA ALA A 104 -10.02 6.14 18.70
C ALA A 104 -8.53 6.46 18.48
N VAL A 105 -7.98 6.15 17.31
CA VAL A 105 -6.60 6.49 16.94
C VAL A 105 -6.42 8.01 16.88
N ASN A 106 -7.36 8.74 16.26
CA ASN A 106 -7.29 10.19 16.17
C ASN A 106 -7.38 10.85 17.55
N GLN A 107 -8.24 10.34 18.44
CA GLN A 107 -8.32 10.81 19.83
C GLN A 107 -6.98 10.65 20.56
N LEU A 108 -6.31 9.50 20.42
CA LEU A 108 -5.02 9.27 21.08
C LEU A 108 -3.90 10.15 20.47
N LEU A 109 -3.95 10.40 19.17
CA LEU A 109 -3.00 11.30 18.50
C LEU A 109 -3.23 12.79 18.82
N VAL A 110 -4.39 13.16 19.39
CA VAL A 110 -4.60 14.52 19.90
C VAL A 110 -3.81 14.74 21.20
N SER A 111 -3.80 13.77 22.11
CA SER A 111 -3.03 13.88 23.37
C SER A 111 -1.55 13.56 23.16
N GLU A 112 -1.23 12.56 22.34
CA GLU A 112 0.13 12.07 22.09
C GLU A 112 0.49 12.12 20.60
N PRO A 113 0.63 13.33 20.01
CA PRO A 113 0.85 13.49 18.56
C PRO A 113 2.15 12.89 18.05
N LYS A 114 3.11 12.61 18.94
CA LYS A 114 4.40 11.98 18.62
C LYS A 114 4.38 10.45 18.75
N TYR A 115 3.25 9.84 19.09
CA TYR A 115 3.17 8.39 19.25
C TYR A 115 3.23 7.68 17.89
N GLN A 116 4.44 7.32 17.47
CA GLN A 116 4.74 6.78 16.14
C GLN A 116 3.91 5.52 15.79
N ALA A 117 3.74 4.61 16.76
CA ALA A 117 2.92 3.42 16.59
C ALA A 117 1.46 3.75 16.23
N MET A 118 0.92 4.89 16.70
CA MET A 118 -0.46 5.29 16.38
C MET A 118 -0.59 5.86 14.97
N HIS A 119 0.45 6.50 14.42
CA HIS A 119 0.46 6.87 13.01
C HIS A 119 0.51 5.63 12.09
N ILE A 120 1.26 4.59 12.49
CA ILE A 120 1.25 3.29 11.78
C ILE A 120 -0.14 2.66 11.84
N ASN A 121 -0.75 2.58 13.03
CA ASN A 121 -2.10 2.03 13.18
C ASN A 121 -3.14 2.84 12.39
N LYS A 122 -3.02 4.18 12.36
CA LYS A 122 -3.86 5.04 11.53
C LYS A 122 -3.76 4.65 10.06
N ALA A 123 -2.56 4.47 9.54
CA ALA A 123 -2.34 4.08 8.15
C ALA A 123 -2.89 2.67 7.85
N ILE A 124 -2.76 1.72 8.78
CA ILE A 124 -3.37 0.37 8.66
C ILE A 124 -4.89 0.48 8.56
N VAL A 125 -5.52 1.25 9.46
CA VAL A 125 -6.97 1.45 9.48
C VAL A 125 -7.44 2.13 8.19
N LEU A 126 -6.75 3.19 7.73
CA LEU A 126 -7.08 3.88 6.48
C LEU A 126 -6.94 2.96 5.26
N ARG A 127 -5.89 2.13 5.21
CA ARG A 127 -5.71 1.10 4.17
C ARG A 127 -6.87 0.11 4.17
N ALA A 128 -7.30 -0.37 5.34
CA ALA A 128 -8.42 -1.31 5.47
C ALA A 128 -9.77 -0.69 5.03
N GLN A 129 -9.91 0.63 5.13
CA GLN A 129 -11.06 1.37 4.61
C GLN A 129 -10.98 1.67 3.09
N GLY A 130 -9.89 1.28 2.41
CA GLY A 130 -9.65 1.60 1.01
C GLY A 130 -9.13 3.03 0.77
N ASN A 131 -8.85 3.79 1.84
CA ASN A 131 -8.37 5.17 1.77
C ASN A 131 -6.84 5.23 1.56
N LEU A 132 -6.37 4.60 0.47
CA LEU A 132 -4.95 4.36 0.22
C LEU A 132 -4.11 5.64 0.19
N LYS A 133 -4.57 6.68 -0.52
CA LYS A 133 -3.87 7.97 -0.62
C LYS A 133 -3.72 8.67 0.74
N THR A 134 -4.74 8.61 1.59
CA THR A 134 -4.68 9.18 2.93
C THR A 134 -3.75 8.37 3.84
N ALA A 135 -3.70 7.05 3.68
CA ALA A 135 -2.76 6.20 4.41
C ALA A 135 -1.30 6.53 4.06
N ILE A 136 -1.01 6.71 2.76
CA ILE A 136 0.31 7.14 2.25
C ILE A 136 0.69 8.49 2.89
N SER A 137 -0.17 9.50 2.73
CA SER A 137 0.09 10.84 3.26
C SER A 137 0.27 10.85 4.79
N THR A 138 -0.43 9.98 5.51
CA THR A 138 -0.27 9.84 6.96
C THR A 138 1.16 9.39 7.33
N LEU A 139 1.70 8.40 6.63
CA LEU A 139 3.05 7.90 6.90
C LEU A 139 4.14 8.82 6.37
N GLU A 140 3.97 9.41 5.19
CA GLU A 140 4.89 10.44 4.68
C GLU A 140 5.03 11.59 5.68
N ASN A 141 3.90 12.09 6.20
CA ASN A 141 3.90 13.13 7.21
C ASN A 141 4.52 12.68 8.54
N CYS A 142 4.31 11.42 8.96
CA CYS A 142 5.00 10.85 10.13
C CYS A 142 6.51 10.93 9.91
N ILE A 143 6.99 10.36 8.80
CA ILE A 143 8.41 10.24 8.47
C ILE A 143 9.07 11.61 8.34
N LYS A 144 8.42 12.56 7.65
CA LYS A 144 8.86 13.96 7.55
C LYS A 144 9.00 14.63 8.92
N LYS A 145 8.15 14.25 9.89
CA LYS A 145 8.20 14.71 11.28
C LYS A 145 9.10 13.84 12.18
N GLN A 146 10.08 13.14 11.60
CA GLN A 146 11.09 12.34 12.30
C GLN A 146 10.55 11.07 12.99
N CYS A 147 9.47 10.51 12.44
CA CYS A 147 9.02 9.16 12.76
C CYS A 147 10.04 8.14 12.22
N LYS A 148 10.91 7.67 13.10
CA LYS A 148 11.99 6.75 12.79
C LYS A 148 11.59 5.36 13.28
N ASP A 149 10.79 4.68 12.48
CA ASP A 149 10.30 3.35 12.76
C ASP A 149 10.30 2.54 11.46
N PRO A 150 11.10 1.45 11.34
CA PRO A 150 11.19 0.67 10.11
C PRO A 150 9.85 0.06 9.70
N ARG A 151 8.93 -0.14 10.65
CA ARG A 151 7.56 -0.60 10.37
C ARG A 151 6.77 0.46 9.59
N ALA A 152 6.96 1.75 9.88
CA ALA A 152 6.32 2.85 9.15
C ALA A 152 6.83 2.92 7.71
N ALA A 153 8.16 2.88 7.52
CA ALA A 153 8.77 2.89 6.18
C ALA A 153 8.37 1.66 5.35
N ASN A 154 8.37 0.48 5.97
CA ASN A 154 7.93 -0.75 5.30
C ASN A 154 6.42 -0.72 4.95
N LEU A 155 5.57 -0.22 5.84
CA LEU A 155 4.15 -0.07 5.52
C LEU A 155 3.96 0.95 4.39
N LEU A 156 4.70 2.06 4.38
CA LEU A 156 4.67 3.01 3.27
C LEU A 156 5.05 2.34 1.94
N GLY A 157 6.07 1.47 1.93
CA GLY A 157 6.41 0.68 0.75
C GLY A 157 5.29 -0.25 0.28
N ILE A 158 4.58 -0.89 1.22
CA ILE A 158 3.38 -1.70 0.90
C ILE A 158 2.30 -0.84 0.25
N LEU A 159 2.01 0.33 0.82
CA LEU A 159 0.97 1.22 0.31
C LEU A 159 1.33 1.75 -1.09
N TYR A 160 2.59 2.12 -1.32
CA TYR A 160 3.04 2.54 -2.64
C TYR A 160 2.96 1.42 -3.68
N ARG A 161 3.31 0.19 -3.30
CA ARG A 161 3.18 -0.96 -4.20
C ARG A 161 1.72 -1.22 -4.57
N GLU A 162 0.80 -1.12 -3.60
CA GLU A 162 -0.65 -1.24 -3.84
C GLU A 162 -1.20 -0.12 -4.73
N ASP A 163 -0.60 1.06 -4.65
CA ASP A 163 -0.95 2.22 -5.47
C ASP A 163 -0.31 2.21 -6.87
N GLY A 164 0.54 1.21 -7.16
CA GLY A 164 1.29 1.09 -8.42
C GLY A 164 2.53 1.98 -8.52
N GLN A 165 2.94 2.62 -7.42
CA GLN A 165 4.10 3.50 -7.33
C GLN A 165 5.37 2.71 -6.97
N PHE A 166 5.82 1.85 -7.89
CA PHE A 166 6.87 0.85 -7.59
C PHE A 166 8.23 1.46 -7.22
N GLN A 167 8.61 2.60 -7.80
CA GLN A 167 9.87 3.27 -7.46
C GLN A 167 9.83 3.88 -6.06
N GLN A 168 8.71 4.48 -5.67
CA GLN A 168 8.50 4.97 -4.31
C GLN A 168 8.43 3.81 -3.30
N ALA A 169 7.85 2.68 -3.69
CA ALA A 169 7.84 1.46 -2.87
C ALA A 169 9.27 0.95 -2.60
N LEU A 170 10.12 0.93 -3.64
CA LEU A 170 11.53 0.55 -3.54
C LEU A 170 12.26 1.44 -2.52
N GLN A 171 12.15 2.77 -2.67
CA GLN A 171 12.77 3.74 -1.76
C GLN A 171 12.30 3.55 -0.31
N ALA A 172 10.99 3.33 -0.11
CA ALA A 172 10.43 3.15 1.23
C ALA A 172 10.90 1.84 1.89
N TYR A 173 11.02 0.74 1.14
CA TYR A 173 11.60 -0.50 1.67
C TYR A 173 13.09 -0.38 1.97
N GLN A 174 13.86 0.28 1.10
CA GLN A 174 15.28 0.57 1.34
C GLN A 174 15.48 1.44 2.58
N MET A 175 14.62 2.43 2.80
CA MET A 175 14.63 3.24 4.02
C MET A 175 14.37 2.39 5.28
N ALA A 176 13.42 1.45 5.24
CA ALA A 176 13.19 0.53 6.35
C ALA A 176 14.43 -0.31 6.68
N ILE A 177 15.12 -0.82 5.65
CA ILE A 177 16.36 -1.61 5.79
C ILE A 177 17.53 -0.73 6.27
N ALA A 178 17.63 0.51 5.80
CA ALA A 178 18.64 1.45 6.27
C ALA A 178 18.48 1.81 7.75
N TRP A 179 17.22 1.86 8.24
CA TRP A 179 16.94 2.07 9.65
C TRP A 179 17.12 0.81 10.49
N GLU A 180 16.73 -0.36 10.00
CA GLU A 180 16.96 -1.62 10.70
C GLU A 180 17.38 -2.70 9.69
N PRO A 181 18.70 -2.91 9.51
CA PRO A 181 19.24 -3.88 8.54
C PRO A 181 18.83 -5.34 8.78
N ASN A 182 18.26 -5.62 9.96
CA ASN A 182 17.77 -6.94 10.35
C ASN A 182 16.23 -7.04 10.29
N TYR A 183 15.55 -6.04 9.73
CA TYR A 183 14.09 -6.04 9.61
C TYR A 183 13.64 -6.97 8.46
N ALA A 184 13.55 -8.26 8.78
CA ALA A 184 13.28 -9.36 7.86
C ALA A 184 12.08 -9.10 6.94
N THR A 185 11.00 -8.50 7.47
CA THR A 185 9.79 -8.18 6.71
C THR A 185 10.05 -7.24 5.53
N ALA A 186 10.92 -6.23 5.69
CA ALA A 186 11.26 -5.34 4.58
C ALA A 186 12.05 -6.05 3.49
N HIS A 187 12.99 -6.94 3.85
CA HIS A 187 13.69 -7.79 2.88
C HIS A 187 12.74 -8.67 2.08
N LYS A 188 11.79 -9.35 2.75
CA LYS A 188 10.76 -10.14 2.05
C LYS A 188 9.94 -9.28 1.10
N ASN A 189 9.47 -8.12 1.55
CA ASN A 189 8.63 -7.25 0.73
C ASN A 189 9.37 -6.65 -0.47
N LEU A 190 10.65 -6.31 -0.29
CA LEU A 190 11.50 -5.82 -1.35
C LEU A 190 11.81 -6.93 -2.37
N ALA A 191 12.03 -8.17 -1.93
CA ALA A 191 12.18 -9.30 -2.84
C ALA A 191 10.92 -9.50 -3.71
N ILE A 192 9.73 -9.43 -3.12
CA ILE A 192 8.45 -9.50 -3.84
C ILE A 192 8.32 -8.34 -4.84
N LEU A 193 8.67 -7.11 -4.43
CA LEU A 193 8.61 -5.95 -5.31
C LEU A 193 9.55 -6.10 -6.51
N ALA A 194 10.80 -6.49 -6.24
CA ALA A 194 11.85 -6.64 -7.23
C ALA A 194 11.49 -7.69 -8.28
N GLU A 195 11.00 -8.86 -7.86
CA GLU A 195 10.62 -9.92 -8.79
C GLU A 195 9.39 -9.54 -9.62
N LEU A 196 8.29 -9.14 -8.96
CA LEU A 196 6.99 -9.08 -9.62
C LEU A 196 6.77 -7.80 -10.43
N TYR A 197 7.42 -6.69 -10.04
CA TYR A 197 7.12 -5.37 -10.60
C TYR A 197 8.34 -4.69 -11.22
N LEU A 198 9.54 -4.98 -10.73
CA LEU A 198 10.78 -4.40 -11.28
C LEU A 198 11.49 -5.36 -12.24
N PHE A 199 11.16 -6.66 -12.21
CA PHE A 199 11.84 -7.73 -12.94
C PHE A 199 13.36 -7.76 -12.68
N ASP A 200 13.77 -7.36 -11.47
CA ASP A 200 15.15 -7.42 -11.01
C ASP A 200 15.34 -8.68 -10.16
N PHE A 201 15.62 -9.78 -10.84
CA PHE A 201 15.74 -11.10 -10.20
C PHE A 201 16.99 -11.22 -9.32
N THR A 202 18.05 -10.47 -9.63
CA THR A 202 19.26 -10.41 -8.80
C THR A 202 18.96 -9.74 -7.47
N LEU A 203 18.29 -8.58 -7.48
CA LEU A 203 17.85 -7.90 -6.27
C LEU A 203 16.84 -8.74 -5.48
N ALA A 204 15.91 -9.39 -6.16
CA ALA A 204 14.93 -10.28 -5.55
C ALA A 204 15.62 -11.42 -4.79
N LYS A 205 16.57 -12.12 -5.43
CA LYS A 205 17.34 -13.21 -4.83
C LYS A 205 18.13 -12.73 -3.62
N ALA A 206 18.86 -11.61 -3.73
CA ALA A 206 19.67 -11.08 -2.64
C ALA A 206 18.85 -10.82 -1.37
N HIS A 207 17.67 -10.21 -1.51
CA HIS A 207 16.81 -9.92 -0.36
C HIS A 207 16.02 -11.15 0.13
N LEU A 208 15.71 -12.12 -0.72
CA LEU A 208 15.13 -13.39 -0.29
C LEU A 208 16.10 -14.17 0.59
N VAL A 209 17.38 -14.28 0.18
CA VAL A 209 18.44 -14.91 0.98
C VAL A 209 18.59 -14.20 2.32
N ARG A 210 18.60 -12.86 2.32
CA ARG A 210 18.68 -12.09 3.57
C ARG A 210 17.48 -12.33 4.48
N PHE A 211 16.25 -12.39 3.93
CA PHE A 211 15.05 -12.71 4.68
C PHE A 211 15.13 -14.10 5.35
N GLN A 212 15.64 -15.11 4.65
CA GLN A 212 15.82 -16.46 5.20
C GLN A 212 16.80 -16.47 6.38
N GLN A 213 17.95 -15.79 6.25
CA GLN A 213 18.95 -15.70 7.31
C GLN A 213 18.38 -15.05 8.58
N LEU A 214 17.54 -14.02 8.42
CA LEU A 214 16.92 -13.30 9.54
C LEU A 214 15.71 -14.00 10.14
N SER A 215 15.21 -15.07 9.50
CA SER A 215 13.98 -15.77 9.89
C SER A 215 14.22 -17.26 10.16
N PRO A 216 15.13 -17.65 11.08
CA PRO A 216 15.44 -19.06 11.33
C PRO A 216 14.26 -19.86 11.91
N LEU A 217 13.24 -19.18 12.44
CA LEU A 217 12.06 -19.78 13.08
C LEU A 217 10.83 -19.86 12.17
N LEU A 218 10.98 -19.71 10.85
CA LEU A 218 9.89 -19.95 9.90
C LEU A 218 9.33 -21.37 10.08
N SER A 219 8.01 -21.53 9.90
CA SER A 219 7.41 -22.86 9.87
C SER A 219 7.98 -23.70 8.72
N PRO A 220 7.94 -25.04 8.78
CA PRO A 220 8.45 -25.89 7.69
C PRO A 220 7.83 -25.55 6.33
N GLN A 221 6.55 -25.20 6.30
CA GLN A 221 5.85 -24.79 5.08
C GLN A 221 6.40 -23.47 4.51
N GLU A 222 6.66 -22.48 5.36
CA GLU A 222 7.23 -21.19 4.93
C GLU A 222 8.67 -21.32 4.48
N GLN A 223 9.46 -22.17 5.15
CA GLN A 223 10.82 -22.50 4.72
C GLN A 223 10.80 -23.14 3.34
N GLU A 224 9.96 -24.14 3.12
CA GLU A 224 9.85 -24.83 1.84
C GLU A 224 9.37 -23.89 0.71
N ALA A 225 8.39 -23.03 0.99
CA ALA A 225 7.94 -22.02 0.03
C ALA A 225 9.06 -21.03 -0.33
N SER A 226 9.83 -20.60 0.67
CA SER A 226 10.99 -19.71 0.48
C SER A 226 12.10 -20.37 -0.33
N GLN A 227 12.35 -21.67 -0.13
CA GLN A 227 13.34 -22.43 -0.90
C GLN A 227 12.91 -22.65 -2.36
N ARG A 228 11.63 -22.96 -2.60
CA ARG A 228 11.08 -23.04 -3.97
C ARG A 228 11.21 -21.72 -4.70
N TRP A 229 10.92 -20.61 -4.00
CA TRP A 229 11.07 -19.28 -4.58
C TRP A 229 12.53 -18.98 -4.95
N LEU A 230 13.48 -19.32 -4.09
CA LEU A 230 14.91 -19.18 -4.39
C LEU A 230 15.32 -20.00 -5.62
N ALA A 231 14.88 -21.25 -5.72
CA ALA A 231 15.19 -22.12 -6.86
C ALA A 231 14.61 -21.59 -8.19
N ASP A 232 13.42 -20.98 -8.18
CA ASP A 232 12.85 -20.33 -9.36
C ASP A 232 13.68 -19.12 -9.79
N LEU A 233 14.17 -18.32 -8.83
CA LEU A 233 15.06 -17.18 -9.13
C LEU A 233 16.40 -17.65 -9.70
N ASP A 234 16.98 -18.74 -9.16
CA ASP A 234 18.21 -19.35 -9.69
C ASP A 234 18.03 -19.78 -11.15
N GLN A 235 16.92 -20.47 -11.45
CA GLN A 235 16.60 -20.89 -12.81
C GLN A 235 16.47 -19.70 -13.77
N ARG A 236 15.83 -18.60 -13.34
CA ARG A 236 15.68 -17.38 -14.16
C ARG A 236 17.00 -16.64 -14.38
N LEU A 237 17.93 -16.75 -13.43
CA LEU A 237 19.27 -16.19 -13.52
C LEU A 237 20.26 -17.08 -14.28
N GLY A 238 19.92 -18.37 -14.48
CA GLY A 238 20.78 -19.34 -15.15
C GLY A 238 21.90 -19.88 -14.25
N GLU A 239 21.66 -19.94 -12.94
CA GLU A 239 22.60 -20.41 -11.91
C GLU A 239 22.34 -21.87 -11.48
#